data_AF-A0A2I0X7M6-F1
#
_entry.id   AF-A0A2I0X7M6-F1
#
_cell.length_a   1.000
_cell.length_b   1.000
_cell.length_c   1.000
_cell.angle_alpha   90.00
_cell.angle_beta   90.00
_cell.angle_gamma   90.00
#
_symmetry.space_group_name_H-M   'P 1'
#
loop_
_entity.id
_entity.type
_entity.pdbx_description
1 polymer ?
#
loop_
_entity_poly.entity_id
_entity_poly.type
_entity_poly.pdbx_seq_one_letter_code
_entity_poly.pdbx_strand_id
1 'polypeptide(L)'
;MQAPFFQLSLLFTSLSYPTTSKLFSSTTAGTPRRRCIACPSATTPIPPSLPDSSITAFEDYQRLFSSQPAESVDPLPLVATEGSLPAGFSLGTYYLNGLGMISDDHGSIVNPLDGHGYLRAFRFIGGGVVMYSARYVETAAAKEEREAKTEEWRFRHPGLFSLLKSHMREPSLKLLKNVANTTVLRWGGRLFCLWEGGLPYEFEPTSLATIGLTDIIKTVDGRQSGGGEVQKLASFIAGITKPLLLGKY
;
A
#
# COMPACT_ATOMS: atom_id res chain seq x y z
N MET A 1 13.18 38.14 -40.44
CA MET A 1 12.33 37.07 -40.99
C MET A 1 11.85 36.20 -39.84
N GLN A 2 10.61 36.41 -39.40
CA GLN A 2 9.94 35.68 -38.32
C GLN A 2 9.18 34.50 -38.93
N ALA A 3 9.31 33.31 -38.33
CA ALA A 3 8.52 32.12 -38.67
C ALA A 3 7.34 32.00 -37.70
N PRO A 4 6.15 31.54 -38.15
CA PRO A 4 4.91 31.73 -37.42
C PRO A 4 4.64 30.64 -36.37
N PHE A 5 4.02 31.07 -35.27
CA PHE A 5 3.38 30.23 -34.26
C PHE A 5 2.08 29.64 -34.83
N PHE A 6 1.93 28.32 -34.80
CA PHE A 6 0.64 27.65 -35.04
C PHE A 6 -0.05 27.38 -33.70
N GLN A 7 -1.20 28.02 -33.51
CA GLN A 7 -2.11 27.79 -32.39
C GLN A 7 -3.11 26.71 -32.80
N LEU A 8 -3.06 25.53 -32.16
CA LEU A 8 -4.04 24.47 -32.37
C LEU A 8 -5.07 24.51 -31.23
N SER A 9 -6.27 25.02 -31.53
CA SER A 9 -7.43 24.97 -30.64
C SER A 9 -7.98 23.55 -30.56
N LEU A 10 -8.00 22.95 -29.37
CA LEU A 10 -8.74 21.73 -29.12
C LEU A 10 -10.15 22.09 -28.64
N LEU A 11 -11.13 21.73 -29.47
CA LEU A 11 -12.56 21.78 -29.18
C LEU A 11 -12.88 20.77 -28.07
N PHE A 12 -13.36 21.25 -26.93
CA PHE A 12 -13.96 20.40 -25.89
C PHE A 12 -15.39 20.03 -26.30
N THR A 13 -15.59 18.82 -26.79
CA THR A 13 -16.91 18.18 -26.80
C THR A 13 -17.25 17.76 -25.37
N SER A 14 -18.22 18.43 -24.74
CA SER A 14 -18.77 18.04 -23.46
C SER A 14 -19.59 16.76 -23.60
N LEU A 15 -19.16 15.68 -22.94
CA LEU A 15 -20.05 14.54 -22.68
C LEU A 15 -20.93 14.90 -21.47
N SER A 16 -22.23 14.96 -21.69
CA SER A 16 -23.24 15.11 -20.64
C SER A 16 -23.34 13.81 -19.83
N TYR A 17 -23.10 13.88 -18.52
CA TYR A 17 -23.42 12.78 -17.61
C TYR A 17 -24.89 12.87 -17.17
N PRO A 18 -25.63 11.75 -17.11
CA PRO A 18 -27.05 11.77 -16.77
C PRO A 18 -27.26 12.16 -15.29
N THR A 19 -28.15 13.12 -15.10
CA THR A 19 -28.68 13.57 -13.82
C THR A 19 -29.69 12.54 -13.31
N THR A 20 -29.30 11.67 -12.38
CA THR A 20 -30.25 10.74 -11.74
C THR A 20 -30.93 11.46 -10.58
N SER A 21 -32.02 12.16 -10.90
CA SER A 21 -32.98 12.63 -9.92
C SER A 21 -34.20 11.69 -9.93
N LYS A 22 -34.61 11.28 -8.72
CA LYS A 22 -35.92 10.68 -8.37
C LYS A 22 -36.21 9.27 -8.91
N LEU A 23 -36.05 8.26 -8.04
CA LEU A 23 -36.98 7.13 -7.93
C LEU A 23 -36.97 6.64 -6.47
N PHE A 24 -37.80 7.25 -5.64
CA PHE A 24 -38.31 6.64 -4.40
C PHE A 24 -39.81 6.44 -4.59
N SER A 25 -40.24 5.18 -4.70
CA SER A 25 -41.63 4.78 -4.54
C SER A 25 -41.75 4.04 -3.22
N SER A 26 -42.63 4.54 -2.37
CA SER A 26 -42.95 4.04 -1.05
C SER A 26 -43.69 2.71 -1.12
N THR A 27 -43.24 1.71 -0.36
CA THR A 27 -44.12 0.67 0.19
C THR A 27 -43.61 0.24 1.57
N THR A 28 -44.57 0.07 2.47
CA THR A 28 -44.48 -0.01 3.92
C THR A 28 -43.96 -1.34 4.45
N ALA A 29 -43.19 -1.26 5.54
CA ALA A 29 -43.18 -2.14 6.73
C ALA A 29 -41.80 -2.72 7.09
N GLY A 30 -41.30 -2.30 8.25
CA GLY A 30 -40.08 -2.79 8.88
C GLY A 30 -39.20 -1.64 9.35
N THR A 31 -39.43 -1.12 10.55
CA THR A 31 -38.66 -0.03 11.17
C THR A 31 -37.18 -0.43 11.33
N PRO A 32 -36.23 0.14 10.58
CA PRO A 32 -34.83 0.04 10.94
C PRO A 32 -34.54 1.14 11.97
N ARG A 33 -34.07 0.76 13.16
CA ARG A 33 -33.55 1.73 14.14
C ARG A 33 -32.36 2.47 13.53
N ARG A 34 -32.61 3.62 12.91
CA ARG A 34 -31.58 4.63 12.61
C ARG A 34 -30.96 5.07 13.92
N ARG A 35 -29.71 4.69 14.18
CA ARG A 35 -28.86 5.46 15.10
C ARG A 35 -28.36 6.67 14.32
N CYS A 36 -29.12 7.76 14.38
CA CYS A 36 -28.55 9.07 14.08
C CYS A 36 -27.54 9.37 15.20
N ILE A 37 -26.25 9.45 14.87
CA ILE A 37 -25.28 10.09 15.77
C ILE A 37 -25.59 11.58 15.66
N ALA A 38 -26.08 12.16 16.76
CA ALA A 38 -26.30 13.60 16.84
C ALA A 38 -24.98 14.33 16.60
N CYS A 39 -24.99 15.37 15.76
CA CYS A 39 -23.90 16.34 15.70
C CYS A 39 -23.80 17.04 17.06
N PRO A 40 -22.67 17.00 17.78
CA PRO A 40 -22.49 17.89 18.91
C PRO A 40 -22.15 19.29 18.36
N SER A 41 -23.18 20.13 18.22
CA SER A 41 -22.98 21.58 18.17
C SER A 41 -22.66 22.07 19.59
N ALA A 42 -21.42 21.85 20.02
CA ALA A 42 -20.83 22.53 21.17
C ALA A 42 -19.31 22.42 21.05
N THR A 43 -18.66 23.55 20.73
CA THR A 43 -17.22 23.73 20.93
C THR A 43 -16.95 23.58 22.42
N THR A 44 -16.65 22.36 22.84
CA THR A 44 -16.16 22.11 24.19
C THR A 44 -14.69 22.55 24.18
N PRO A 45 -14.25 23.43 25.08
CA PRO A 45 -12.83 23.75 25.19
C PRO A 45 -12.10 22.44 25.49
N ILE A 46 -11.12 22.12 24.64
CA ILE A 46 -10.22 20.99 24.82
C ILE A 46 -9.64 21.12 26.23
N PRO A 47 -9.86 20.15 27.14
CA PRO A 47 -9.25 20.20 28.46
C PRO A 47 -7.73 20.31 28.30
N PRO A 48 -7.02 21.00 29.21
CA PRO A 48 -5.58 21.13 29.14
C PRO A 48 -4.96 19.75 28.93
N SER A 49 -4.10 19.65 27.91
CA SER A 49 -3.39 18.44 27.50
C SER A 49 -3.04 17.59 28.71
N LEU A 50 -3.49 16.32 28.70
CA LEU A 50 -2.97 15.31 29.62
C LEU A 50 -1.44 15.45 29.64
N PRO A 51 -0.78 15.38 30.82
CA PRO A 51 0.67 15.47 30.83
C PRO A 51 1.22 14.38 29.91
N ASP A 52 1.98 14.78 28.90
CA ASP A 52 2.77 13.91 28.02
C ASP A 52 3.77 13.15 28.90
N SER A 53 3.29 12.09 29.55
CA SER A 53 4.16 11.21 30.29
C SER A 53 4.99 10.42 29.28
N SER A 54 6.24 10.13 29.62
CA SER A 54 7.09 9.28 28.78
C SER A 54 6.46 7.91 28.53
N ILE A 55 5.58 7.44 29.42
CA ILE A 55 4.82 6.20 29.28
C ILE A 55 3.78 6.34 28.16
N THR A 56 2.95 7.39 28.19
CA THR A 56 1.94 7.65 27.15
C THR A 56 2.59 7.82 25.78
N ALA A 57 3.67 8.61 25.70
CA ALA A 57 4.42 8.80 24.47
C ALA A 57 5.04 7.50 23.94
N PHE A 58 5.51 6.63 24.84
CA PHE A 58 6.03 5.32 24.47
C PHE A 58 4.93 4.39 23.93
N GLU A 59 3.77 4.34 24.57
CA GLU A 59 2.62 3.58 24.08
C GLU A 59 2.14 4.08 22.71
N ASP A 60 2.06 5.41 22.52
CA ASP A 60 1.69 6.01 21.23
C ASP A 60 2.69 5.68 20.14
N TYR A 61 3.99 5.71 20.45
CA TYR A 61 5.04 5.30 19.52
C TYR A 61 4.90 3.81 19.13
N GLN A 62 4.59 2.93 20.09
CA GLN A 62 4.37 1.51 19.82
C GLN A 62 3.19 1.27 18.87
N ARG A 63 2.15 2.13 18.91
CA ARG A 63 1.00 2.01 18.00
C ARG A 63 1.36 2.22 16.53
N LEU A 64 2.45 2.93 16.22
CA LEU A 64 2.97 3.07 14.85
C LEU A 64 3.39 1.72 14.25
N PHE A 65 3.63 0.72 15.09
CA PHE A 65 4.10 -0.61 14.73
C PHE A 65 3.01 -1.68 14.89
N SER A 66 1.75 -1.28 15.10
CA SER A 66 0.62 -2.21 15.11
C SER A 66 0.36 -2.78 13.71
N SER A 67 0.15 -4.09 13.63
CA SER A 67 -0.23 -4.77 12.39
C SER A 67 -1.63 -4.35 11.91
N GLN A 68 -1.77 -4.18 10.59
CA GLN A 68 -3.02 -3.89 9.88
C GLN A 68 -3.37 -5.07 8.95
N PRO A 69 -4.01 -6.14 9.43
CA PRO A 69 -4.30 -7.32 8.60
C PRO A 69 -5.38 -7.05 7.54
N ALA A 70 -6.31 -6.14 7.81
CA ALA A 70 -7.44 -5.86 6.93
C ALA A 70 -7.04 -4.97 5.74
N GLU A 71 -7.42 -5.42 4.54
CA GLU A 71 -7.34 -4.66 3.30
C GLU A 71 -8.61 -3.85 3.04
N SER A 72 -8.53 -2.86 2.17
CA SER A 72 -9.67 -2.10 1.65
C SER A 72 -9.63 -2.17 0.13
N VAL A 73 -10.05 -3.32 -0.38
CA VAL A 73 -10.02 -3.66 -1.81
C VAL A 73 -10.94 -2.74 -2.62
N ASP A 74 -12.15 -2.51 -2.11
CA ASP A 74 -13.09 -1.57 -2.69
C ASP A 74 -12.81 -0.16 -2.14
N PRO A 75 -12.68 0.87 -2.99
CA PRO A 75 -12.40 2.21 -2.53
C PRO A 75 -13.48 2.77 -1.60
N LEU A 76 -13.07 3.25 -0.43
CA LEU A 76 -13.93 3.84 0.60
C LEU A 76 -13.81 5.36 0.60
N PRO A 77 -14.93 6.12 0.66
CA PRO A 77 -14.86 7.57 0.80
C PRO A 77 -14.34 7.92 2.20
N LEU A 78 -13.29 8.73 2.27
CA LEU A 78 -12.81 9.28 3.52
C LEU A 78 -13.65 10.50 3.93
N VAL A 79 -13.88 10.63 5.24
CA VAL A 79 -14.54 11.78 5.84
C VAL A 79 -13.48 12.57 6.60
N ALA A 80 -13.29 13.84 6.21
CA ALA A 80 -12.43 14.74 6.96
C ALA A 80 -13.07 15.01 8.33
N THR A 81 -12.37 14.69 9.41
CA THR A 81 -12.79 15.00 10.78
C THR A 81 -12.53 16.45 11.14
N GLU A 82 -11.48 17.04 10.55
CA GLU A 82 -11.06 18.42 10.75
C GLU A 82 -10.61 19.04 9.43
N GLY A 83 -10.87 20.34 9.27
CA GLY A 83 -10.50 21.10 8.07
C GLY A 83 -11.28 20.72 6.81
N SER A 84 -10.77 21.15 5.65
CA SER A 84 -11.33 20.82 4.34
C SER A 84 -10.22 20.86 3.27
N LEU A 85 -10.41 20.10 2.18
CA LEU A 85 -9.50 20.20 1.04
C LEU A 85 -9.66 21.55 0.33
N PRO A 86 -8.56 22.21 -0.07
CA PRO A 86 -8.63 23.43 -0.87
C PRO A 86 -9.42 23.23 -2.15
N ALA A 87 -10.22 24.23 -2.55
CA ALA A 87 -11.10 24.15 -3.72
C ALA A 87 -10.35 23.84 -5.04
N GLY A 88 -9.07 24.24 -5.14
CA GLY A 88 -8.20 23.97 -6.27
C GLY A 88 -7.25 22.78 -6.08
N PHE A 89 -7.48 21.91 -5.10
CA PHE A 89 -6.60 20.76 -4.87
C PHE A 89 -6.58 19.84 -6.10
N SER A 90 -5.40 19.42 -6.51
CA SER A 90 -5.21 18.69 -7.76
C SER A 90 -5.86 17.30 -7.70
N LEU A 91 -6.44 16.90 -8.83
CA LEU A 91 -6.90 15.53 -9.02
C LEU A 91 -5.69 14.62 -9.17
N GLY A 92 -5.79 13.41 -8.60
CA GLY A 92 -4.68 12.47 -8.66
C GLY A 92 -4.77 11.41 -7.58
N THR A 93 -3.64 10.74 -7.37
CA THR A 93 -3.55 9.68 -6.37
C THR A 93 -2.22 9.80 -5.65
N TYR A 94 -2.29 9.91 -4.33
CA TYR A 94 -1.14 9.77 -3.46
C TYR A 94 -1.02 8.30 -3.06
N TYR A 95 0.08 7.68 -3.47
CA TYR A 95 0.40 6.30 -3.11
C TYR A 95 1.37 6.31 -1.94
N LEU A 96 1.10 5.45 -0.96
CA LEU A 96 1.94 5.24 0.20
C LEU A 96 2.16 3.74 0.37
N ASN A 97 3.42 3.32 0.29
CA ASN A 97 3.82 1.96 0.63
C ASN A 97 4.54 1.95 1.97
N GLY A 98 4.65 0.78 2.56
CA GLY A 98 5.25 0.55 3.87
C GLY A 98 4.94 -0.86 4.31
N LEU A 99 5.41 -1.22 5.49
CA LEU A 99 4.97 -2.44 6.14
C LEU A 99 3.47 -2.37 6.50
N GLY A 100 2.75 -3.46 6.28
CA GLY A 100 1.39 -3.63 6.80
C GLY A 100 1.35 -4.41 8.11
N MET A 101 2.28 -5.33 8.32
CA MET A 101 2.24 -6.30 9.41
C MET A 101 3.63 -6.53 10.02
N ILE A 102 3.66 -6.62 11.35
CA ILE A 102 4.88 -6.84 12.15
C ILE A 102 4.71 -8.04 13.05
N SER A 103 3.50 -8.27 13.55
CA SER A 103 3.08 -9.51 14.22
C SER A 103 2.06 -10.26 13.38
N ASP A 104 2.22 -11.57 13.28
CA ASP A 104 1.27 -12.48 12.61
C ASP A 104 0.21 -13.03 13.59
N ASP A 105 -0.76 -13.78 13.07
CA ASP A 105 -1.88 -14.34 13.86
C ASP A 105 -1.45 -15.48 14.81
N HIS A 106 -0.18 -15.90 14.74
CA HIS A 106 0.41 -16.98 15.54
C HIS A 106 1.46 -16.48 16.55
N GLY A 107 1.59 -15.17 16.73
CA GLY A 107 2.49 -14.55 17.70
C GLY A 107 3.95 -14.48 17.26
N SER A 108 4.25 -14.70 15.98
CA SER A 108 5.55 -14.35 15.40
C SER A 108 5.66 -12.83 15.32
N ILE A 109 6.86 -12.30 15.53
CA ILE A 109 7.17 -10.89 15.34
C ILE A 109 8.39 -10.79 14.43
N VAL A 110 8.32 -9.87 13.46
CA VAL A 110 9.43 -9.53 12.57
C VAL A 110 9.88 -8.09 12.80
N ASN A 111 11.08 -7.77 12.34
CA ASN A 111 11.54 -6.42 12.17
C ASN A 111 10.61 -5.69 11.18
N PRO A 112 10.28 -4.40 11.41
CA PRO A 112 9.46 -3.62 10.49
C PRO A 112 9.94 -3.66 9.03
N LEU A 113 11.24 -3.75 8.78
CA LEU A 113 11.83 -3.83 7.43
C LEU A 113 11.52 -5.15 6.71
N ASP A 114 11.16 -6.19 7.45
CA ASP A 114 10.83 -7.53 6.94
C ASP A 114 9.31 -7.80 6.87
N GLY A 115 8.49 -6.81 7.22
CA GLY A 115 7.04 -6.88 7.08
C GLY A 115 6.60 -6.76 5.62
N HIS A 116 5.54 -7.49 5.24
CA HIS A 116 5.00 -7.45 3.88
C HIS A 116 4.53 -6.04 3.48
N GLY A 117 4.77 -5.67 2.23
CA GLY A 117 4.38 -4.40 1.66
C GLY A 117 2.87 -4.22 1.64
N TYR A 118 2.42 -3.05 2.07
CA TYR A 118 1.03 -2.67 2.16
C TYR A 118 0.82 -1.33 1.44
N LEU A 119 0.33 -1.45 0.21
CA LEU A 119 0.10 -0.33 -0.68
C LEU A 119 -1.22 0.33 -0.34
N ARG A 120 -1.17 1.62 -0.01
CA ARG A 120 -2.32 2.48 0.22
C ARG A 120 -2.41 3.53 -0.88
N ALA A 121 -3.62 3.84 -1.31
CA ALA A 121 -3.89 4.87 -2.29
C ALA A 121 -4.97 5.82 -1.80
N PHE A 122 -4.66 7.12 -1.84
CA PHE A 122 -5.57 8.22 -1.56
C PHE A 122 -5.86 8.93 -2.86
N ARG A 123 -7.03 8.67 -3.44
CA ARG A 123 -7.45 9.18 -4.74
C ARG A 123 -8.35 10.40 -4.57
N PHE A 124 -7.87 11.54 -5.07
CA PHE A 124 -8.58 12.82 -5.07
C PHE A 124 -9.39 12.92 -6.35
N ILE A 125 -10.73 12.90 -6.22
CA ILE A 125 -11.66 12.89 -7.36
C ILE A 125 -12.40 14.22 -7.55
N GLY A 126 -12.04 15.24 -6.78
CA GLY A 126 -12.63 16.58 -6.84
C GLY A 126 -13.78 16.77 -5.83
N GLY A 127 -14.26 18.00 -5.70
CA GLY A 127 -15.36 18.33 -4.79
C GLY A 127 -15.07 18.05 -3.31
N GLY A 128 -13.80 18.02 -2.92
CA GLY A 128 -13.38 17.67 -1.55
C GLY A 128 -13.45 16.18 -1.23
N VAL A 129 -13.69 15.30 -2.21
CA VAL A 129 -13.82 13.85 -2.00
C VAL A 129 -12.48 13.14 -2.19
N VAL A 130 -12.15 12.29 -1.22
CA VAL A 130 -10.97 11.40 -1.26
C VAL A 130 -11.45 9.96 -1.11
N MET A 131 -11.01 9.10 -2.01
CA MET A 131 -11.24 7.66 -1.94
C MET A 131 -9.98 6.97 -1.42
N TYR A 132 -10.12 6.12 -0.41
CA TYR A 132 -9.08 5.31 0.17
C TYR A 132 -9.20 3.86 -0.27
N SER A 133 -8.10 3.26 -0.67
CA SER A 133 -8.00 1.82 -0.90
C SER A 133 -6.65 1.33 -0.42
N ALA A 134 -6.58 0.07 -0.03
CA ALA A 134 -5.35 -0.53 0.43
C ALA A 134 -5.31 -2.03 0.17
N ARG A 135 -4.15 -2.53 -0.26
CA ARG A 135 -3.90 -3.94 -0.54
C ARG A 135 -2.45 -4.30 -0.19
N TYR A 136 -2.25 -5.52 0.27
CA TYR A 136 -0.93 -6.12 0.37
C TYR A 136 -0.34 -6.38 -1.01
N VAL A 137 0.97 -6.23 -1.12
CA VAL A 137 1.70 -6.69 -2.30
C VAL A 137 1.70 -8.20 -2.30
N GLU A 138 1.14 -8.81 -3.34
CA GLU A 138 1.11 -10.27 -3.48
C GLU A 138 2.47 -10.82 -3.95
N THR A 139 3.50 -10.62 -3.14
CA THR A 139 4.82 -11.23 -3.37
C THR A 139 4.75 -12.74 -3.24
N ALA A 140 5.74 -13.45 -3.79
CA ALA A 140 5.84 -14.90 -3.56
C ALA A 140 5.87 -15.24 -2.06
N ALA A 141 6.53 -14.43 -1.24
CA ALA A 141 6.58 -14.61 0.20
C ALA A 141 5.21 -14.35 0.86
N ALA A 142 4.50 -13.31 0.46
CA ALA A 142 3.16 -13.02 0.96
C ALA A 142 2.18 -14.15 0.61
N LYS A 143 2.25 -14.71 -0.61
CA LYS A 143 1.42 -15.85 -1.04
C LYS A 143 1.71 -17.14 -0.27
N GLU A 144 2.97 -17.35 0.13
CA GLU A 144 3.37 -18.51 0.94
C GLU A 144 2.97 -18.34 2.43
N GLU A 145 2.96 -17.10 2.92
CA GLU A 145 2.71 -16.77 4.34
C GLU A 145 1.25 -16.39 4.64
N ARG A 146 0.41 -16.12 3.63
CA ARG A 146 -1.03 -15.85 3.78
C ARG A 146 -1.83 -17.09 3.39
N GLU A 147 -2.64 -17.60 4.32
CA GLU A 147 -3.48 -18.76 4.05
C GLU A 147 -4.73 -18.36 3.25
N ALA A 148 -4.82 -18.81 2.00
CA ALA A 148 -5.86 -18.37 1.04
C ALA A 148 -7.33 -18.70 1.42
N LYS A 149 -7.56 -19.48 2.49
CA LYS A 149 -8.92 -19.83 2.95
C LYS A 149 -9.35 -19.02 4.16
N THR A 150 -8.44 -18.81 5.09
CA THR A 150 -8.71 -18.14 6.36
C THR A 150 -8.26 -16.68 6.33
N GLU A 151 -7.44 -16.30 5.35
CA GLU A 151 -6.75 -15.01 5.26
C GLU A 151 -5.81 -14.74 6.44
N GLU A 152 -5.52 -15.76 7.24
CA GLU A 152 -4.58 -15.70 8.36
C GLU A 152 -3.15 -15.62 7.83
N TRP A 153 -2.35 -14.84 8.54
CA TRP A 153 -0.94 -14.67 8.27
C TRP A 153 -0.11 -15.52 9.20
N ARG A 154 0.90 -16.17 8.61
CA ARG A 154 1.90 -16.93 9.33
C ARG A 154 3.27 -16.69 8.72
N PHE A 155 4.16 -16.02 9.45
CA PHE A 155 5.53 -15.84 9.01
C PHE A 155 6.27 -17.18 9.04
N ARG A 156 6.85 -17.56 7.90
CA ARG A 156 7.58 -18.83 7.72
C ARG A 156 9.02 -18.60 7.29
N HIS A 157 9.26 -17.48 6.61
CA HIS A 157 10.56 -17.09 6.08
C HIS A 157 11.16 -15.98 6.96
N PRO A 158 12.36 -16.19 7.53
CA PRO A 158 13.09 -15.12 8.18
C PRO A 158 13.42 -14.04 7.14
N GLY A 159 13.29 -12.79 7.54
CA GLY A 159 13.77 -11.67 6.72
C GLY A 159 15.24 -11.38 6.99
N LEU A 160 15.77 -10.34 6.35
CA LEU A 160 17.19 -9.98 6.46
C LEU A 160 17.55 -9.48 7.86
N PHE A 161 16.58 -8.88 8.56
CA PHE A 161 16.76 -8.27 9.88
C PHE A 161 16.02 -9.03 11.00
N SER A 162 15.39 -10.17 10.69
CA SER A 162 14.53 -10.92 11.60
C SER A 162 14.92 -12.38 11.66
N LEU A 163 15.03 -12.88 12.89
CA LEU A 163 15.18 -14.31 13.16
C LEU A 163 13.87 -14.83 13.76
N LEU A 164 13.10 -15.59 12.97
CA LEU A 164 11.92 -16.30 13.49
C LEU A 164 12.35 -17.35 14.54
N LYS A 165 11.47 -17.77 15.45
CA LYS A 165 11.81 -18.88 16.37
C LYS A 165 11.98 -20.18 15.57
N SER A 166 12.92 -21.05 15.97
CA SER A 166 13.30 -22.25 15.20
C SER A 166 12.12 -23.14 14.78
N HIS A 167 11.14 -23.35 15.67
CA HIS A 167 9.94 -24.17 15.39
C HIS A 167 8.92 -23.50 14.46
N MET A 168 9.10 -22.23 14.13
CA MET A 168 8.22 -21.47 13.24
C MET A 168 8.81 -21.32 11.83
N ARG A 169 10.06 -21.76 11.61
CA ARG A 169 10.75 -21.65 10.32
C ARG A 169 10.45 -22.85 9.44
N GLU A 170 10.32 -22.62 8.13
CA GLU A 170 10.39 -23.70 7.16
C GLU A 170 11.84 -24.23 7.02
N PRO A 171 12.03 -25.54 6.78
CA PRO A 171 13.36 -26.14 6.63
C PRO A 171 14.15 -25.60 5.43
N SER A 172 13.46 -25.11 4.39
CA SER A 172 14.07 -24.46 3.24
C SER A 172 14.35 -22.98 3.54
N LEU A 173 15.56 -22.70 4.01
CA LEU A 173 16.06 -21.35 4.34
C LEU A 173 16.15 -20.47 3.07
N LYS A 174 15.06 -19.80 2.68
CA LYS A 174 15.15 -18.59 1.85
C LYS A 174 15.53 -17.43 2.78
N LEU A 175 16.83 -17.13 2.90
CA LEU A 175 17.30 -16.00 3.74
C LEU A 175 16.85 -14.63 3.23
N LEU A 176 16.40 -14.55 1.97
CA LEU A 176 16.06 -13.30 1.33
C LEU A 176 14.66 -13.40 0.74
N LYS A 177 13.69 -12.77 1.41
CA LYS A 177 12.31 -12.67 0.94
C LYS A 177 12.04 -11.24 0.49
N ASN A 178 11.63 -11.07 -0.76
CA ASN A 178 11.23 -9.76 -1.26
C ASN A 178 9.84 -9.42 -0.71
N VAL A 179 9.77 -8.37 0.09
CA VAL A 179 8.54 -7.88 0.74
C VAL A 179 7.92 -6.67 0.04
N ALA A 180 8.61 -6.07 -0.93
CA ALA A 180 8.10 -4.95 -1.74
C ALA A 180 7.51 -3.79 -0.91
N ASN A 181 8.12 -3.41 0.21
CA ASN A 181 7.55 -2.50 1.21
C ASN A 181 8.20 -1.10 1.27
N THR A 182 9.22 -0.81 0.46
CA THR A 182 10.08 0.36 0.69
C THR A 182 9.52 1.64 0.09
N THR A 183 9.15 1.62 -1.19
CA THR A 183 8.65 2.82 -1.87
C THR A 183 7.73 2.46 -3.04
N VAL A 184 7.08 3.48 -3.61
CA VAL A 184 6.24 3.40 -4.80
C VAL A 184 6.81 4.27 -5.90
N LEU A 185 6.87 3.73 -7.12
CA LEU A 185 7.26 4.47 -8.32
C LEU A 185 6.14 4.42 -9.34
N ARG A 186 5.71 5.59 -9.83
CA ARG A 186 4.84 5.69 -11.02
C ARG A 186 5.67 6.20 -12.19
N TRP A 187 5.84 5.37 -13.22
CA TRP A 187 6.67 5.71 -14.38
C TRP A 187 6.12 5.04 -15.65
N GLY A 188 6.11 5.78 -16.76
CA GLY A 188 5.65 5.25 -18.06
C GLY A 188 4.20 4.74 -18.03
N GLY A 189 3.32 5.38 -17.25
CA GLY A 189 1.93 4.95 -17.07
C GLY A 189 1.72 3.75 -16.15
N ARG A 190 2.80 3.14 -15.66
CA ARG A 190 2.81 1.95 -14.80
C ARG A 190 3.07 2.32 -13.34
N LEU A 191 2.71 1.43 -12.44
CA LEU A 191 2.83 1.61 -10.99
C LEU A 191 3.63 0.44 -10.40
N PHE A 192 4.63 0.74 -9.56
CA PHE A 192 5.54 -0.25 -9.00
C PHE A 192 5.70 -0.08 -7.49
N CYS A 193 5.75 -1.18 -6.75
CA CYS A 193 6.28 -1.23 -5.38
C CYS A 193 7.71 -1.78 -5.41
N LEU A 194 8.61 -1.07 -4.74
CA LEU A 194 10.04 -1.37 -4.74
C LEU A 194 10.49 -1.92 -3.38
N TRP A 195 11.60 -2.65 -3.42
CA TRP A 195 12.34 -3.11 -2.26
C TRP A 195 13.82 -3.20 -2.61
N GLU A 196 14.69 -2.75 -1.70
CA GLU A 196 16.12 -2.53 -1.99
C GLU A 196 16.87 -3.79 -2.43
N GLY A 197 16.42 -4.98 -2.01
CA GLY A 197 17.11 -6.24 -2.28
C GLY A 197 16.63 -6.99 -3.53
N GLY A 198 15.72 -6.45 -4.35
CA GLY A 198 15.10 -7.23 -5.41
C GLY A 198 14.36 -6.46 -6.49
N LEU A 199 13.79 -7.21 -7.44
CA LEU A 199 12.98 -6.65 -8.52
C LEU A 199 11.66 -6.05 -7.98
N PRO A 200 11.16 -4.97 -8.59
CA PRO A 200 9.88 -4.38 -8.22
C PRO A 200 8.70 -5.27 -8.59
N TYR A 201 7.58 -5.04 -7.90
CA TYR A 201 6.28 -5.59 -8.26
C TYR A 201 5.43 -4.52 -8.94
N GLU A 202 4.85 -4.85 -10.08
CA GLU A 202 3.92 -3.99 -10.80
C GLU A 202 2.49 -4.12 -10.29
N PHE A 203 1.74 -3.03 -10.38
CA PHE A 203 0.37 -2.89 -9.90
C PHE A 203 -0.55 -2.26 -10.93
N GLU A 204 -1.81 -2.67 -10.89
CA GLU A 204 -2.86 -1.94 -11.59
C GLU A 204 -3.27 -0.70 -10.75
N PRO A 205 -3.18 0.53 -11.30
CA PRO A 205 -3.34 1.77 -10.51
C PRO A 205 -4.72 2.02 -9.90
N THR A 206 -5.77 1.32 -10.33
CA THR A 206 -7.15 1.57 -9.89
C THR A 206 -7.56 0.63 -8.75
N SER A 207 -7.31 -0.66 -8.93
CA SER A 207 -7.65 -1.76 -8.03
C SER A 207 -6.54 -2.07 -7.04
N LEU A 208 -5.32 -1.61 -7.28
CA LEU A 208 -4.11 -1.98 -6.54
C LEU A 208 -3.83 -3.50 -6.58
N ALA A 209 -4.36 -4.21 -7.58
CA ALA A 209 -4.04 -5.61 -7.78
C ALA A 209 -2.58 -5.76 -8.23
N THR A 210 -1.86 -6.71 -7.63
CA THR A 210 -0.50 -7.05 -8.05
C THR A 210 -0.53 -7.75 -9.40
N ILE A 211 0.12 -7.16 -10.40
CA ILE A 211 0.30 -7.76 -11.73
C ILE A 211 1.41 -8.81 -11.67
N GLY A 212 2.52 -8.50 -10.99
CA GLY A 212 3.60 -9.44 -10.76
C GLY A 212 4.97 -8.79 -10.66
N LEU A 213 6.00 -9.63 -10.50
CA LEU A 213 7.40 -9.20 -10.46
C LEU A 213 7.83 -8.73 -11.86
N THR A 214 8.47 -7.56 -11.97
CA THR A 214 8.87 -6.99 -13.26
C THR A 214 10.30 -6.43 -13.23
N ASP A 215 10.93 -6.39 -14.40
CA ASP A 215 12.16 -5.65 -14.64
C ASP A 215 11.83 -4.34 -15.37
N ILE A 216 12.00 -3.19 -14.69
CA ILE A 216 11.65 -1.88 -15.24
C ILE A 216 12.45 -1.59 -16.51
N ILE A 217 13.74 -1.95 -16.53
CA ILE A 217 14.66 -1.61 -17.63
C ILE A 217 14.30 -2.44 -18.87
N LYS A 218 14.13 -3.75 -18.71
CA LYS A 218 13.83 -4.65 -19.84
C LYS A 218 12.47 -4.38 -20.48
N THR A 219 11.54 -3.81 -19.74
CA THR A 219 10.20 -3.53 -20.27
C THR A 219 10.18 -2.30 -21.18
N VAL A 220 11.13 -1.37 -21.04
CA VAL A 220 11.20 -0.15 -21.88
C VAL A 220 11.63 -0.45 -23.33
N ASP A 221 12.34 -1.56 -23.55
CA ASP A 221 12.85 -1.94 -24.88
C ASP A 221 11.91 -2.84 -25.70
N GLY A 222 10.68 -3.06 -25.24
CA GLY A 222 9.65 -3.80 -26.00
C GLY A 222 9.95 -5.27 -26.29
N ARG A 223 10.98 -5.86 -25.66
CA ARG A 223 11.30 -7.30 -25.78
C ARG A 223 11.16 -7.98 -24.42
N GLN A 224 10.09 -8.76 -24.25
CA GLN A 224 10.12 -9.85 -23.28
C GLN A 224 11.20 -10.85 -23.74
N SER A 225 12.37 -10.83 -23.10
CA SER A 225 13.43 -11.81 -23.35
C SER A 225 13.94 -12.35 -22.01
N GLY A 226 13.87 -13.68 -21.88
CA GLY A 226 13.91 -14.41 -20.62
C GLY A 226 15.22 -14.38 -19.84
N GLY A 227 15.07 -14.46 -18.51
CA GLY A 227 15.80 -15.30 -17.55
C GLY A 227 17.32 -15.15 -17.33
N GLY A 228 18.12 -14.76 -18.32
CA GLY A 228 19.57 -15.00 -18.29
C GLY A 228 20.41 -14.06 -17.40
N GLU A 229 19.99 -12.81 -17.21
CA GLU A 229 20.80 -11.82 -16.46
C GLU A 229 20.42 -11.72 -14.98
N VAL A 230 19.24 -12.24 -14.59
CA VAL A 230 18.80 -12.30 -13.19
C VAL A 230 19.73 -13.22 -12.40
N GLN A 231 20.21 -14.30 -13.02
CA GLN A 231 21.24 -15.16 -12.44
C GLN A 231 22.52 -14.38 -12.15
N LYS A 232 22.91 -13.42 -13.01
CA LYS A 232 24.18 -12.68 -12.88
C LYS A 232 24.13 -11.64 -11.75
N LEU A 233 23.04 -10.88 -11.62
CA LEU A 233 22.91 -9.88 -10.56
C LEU A 233 22.67 -10.55 -9.19
N ALA A 234 21.86 -11.60 -9.13
CA ALA A 234 21.70 -12.40 -7.90
C ALA A 234 23.02 -13.09 -7.52
N SER A 235 23.80 -13.58 -8.49
CA SER A 235 25.15 -14.14 -8.24
C SER A 235 26.14 -13.08 -7.77
N PHE A 236 26.05 -11.85 -8.29
CA PHE A 236 26.90 -10.73 -7.87
C PHE A 236 26.62 -10.33 -6.41
N ILE A 237 25.34 -10.18 -6.04
CA ILE A 237 24.93 -9.85 -4.67
C ILE A 237 25.22 -11.02 -3.71
N ALA A 238 25.00 -12.28 -4.13
CA ALA A 238 25.37 -13.47 -3.35
C ALA A 238 26.90 -13.61 -3.19
N GLY A 239 27.69 -13.14 -4.16
CA GLY A 239 29.15 -13.08 -4.08
C GLY A 239 29.64 -12.07 -3.03
N ILE A 240 28.94 -10.94 -2.88
CA ILE A 240 29.25 -9.89 -1.89
C ILE A 240 28.79 -10.28 -0.48
N THR A 241 27.69 -11.04 -0.34
CA THR A 241 27.14 -11.43 0.97
C THR A 241 27.70 -12.73 1.54
N LYS A 242 28.28 -13.62 0.71
CA LYS A 242 28.92 -14.86 1.17
C LYS A 242 30.01 -14.68 2.24
N PRO A 243 30.91 -13.67 2.16
CA PRO A 243 31.92 -13.43 3.20
C PRO A 243 31.31 -12.92 4.51
N LEU A 244 30.22 -12.15 4.42
CA LEU A 244 29.55 -11.55 5.58
C LEU A 244 28.73 -12.58 6.40
N LEU A 245 28.23 -13.62 5.74
CA LEU A 245 27.41 -14.66 6.37
C LEU A 245 28.23 -15.83 6.96
N LEU A 246 29.50 -15.97 6.61
CA LEU A 246 30.37 -17.08 7.07
C LEU A 246 31.31 -16.70 8.23
N GLY A 247 31.21 -15.49 8.78
CA GLY A 247 31.90 -15.12 10.03
C GLY A 247 33.40 -15.39 10.02
N LYS A 248 34.09 -15.04 8.93
CA LYS A 248 35.56 -15.04 8.87
C LYS A 248 36.03 -13.65 8.49
N TYR A 249 36.44 -12.89 9.51
CA TYR A 249 37.55 -11.94 9.36
C TYR A 249 38.85 -12.74 9.29
#